data_AF-A0A7X6U3W2-F1
#
_entry.id   AF-A0A7X6U3W2-F1
#
_cell.length_a   1.000
_cell.length_b   1.000
_cell.length_c   1.000
_cell.angle_alpha   90.00
_cell.angle_beta   90.00
_cell.angle_gamma   90.00
#
_symmetry.space_group_name_H-M   'P 1'
#
loop_
_entity.id
_entity.type
_entity.pdbx_description
1 polymer ?
#
loop_
_entity_poly.entity_id
_entity_poly.type
_entity_poly.pdbx_seq_one_letter_code
_entity_poly.pdbx_strand_id
1 'polypeptide(L)'
;KEVPSLGSLLYARQLPTEGGDTHFADMHQAWATLPEHLQTAIEGKFAEHTYIKKYAELQARSPWRPNLTQAQLDSVKPVVHPVVTVHPETGLNTLFVNENFTSRIVDIPEDESDDILAQLFAHSVKTENVYVHQWQNNDLVFWDNRSLIHLAAGTPDHLPRKMHRTTVEGTKPAAA
;
A
#
# COMPACT_ATOMS: atom_id res chain seq x y z
N LYS A 1 -7.64 -8.17 -0.01
CA LYS A 1 -8.95 -8.55 0.59
C LYS A 1 -10.06 -7.98 -0.27
N GLU A 2 -11.23 -8.63 -0.32
CA GLU A 2 -12.40 -8.10 -1.05
C GLU A 2 -12.89 -6.77 -0.46
N VAL A 3 -12.85 -6.67 0.88
CA VAL A 3 -13.12 -5.43 1.61
C VAL A 3 -11.84 -5.05 2.37
N PRO A 4 -11.03 -4.12 1.83
CA PRO A 4 -9.92 -3.51 2.55
C PRO A 4 -10.41 -2.72 3.76
N SER A 5 -9.51 -2.50 4.73
CA SER A 5 -9.78 -1.60 5.86
C SER A 5 -9.95 -0.16 5.38
N LEU A 6 -10.85 0.60 5.99
CA LEU A 6 -11.00 2.03 5.78
C LEU A 6 -9.74 2.78 6.20
N GLY A 7 -9.18 2.43 7.34
CA GLY A 7 -8.03 3.14 7.88
C GLY A 7 -7.38 2.38 9.01
N SER A 8 -6.22 2.88 9.42
CA SER A 8 -5.42 2.27 10.48
C SER A 8 -5.04 3.30 11.53
N LEU A 9 -5.08 2.88 12.78
CA LEU A 9 -4.61 3.67 13.91
C LEU A 9 -3.33 3.03 14.44
N LEU A 10 -2.29 3.82 14.64
CA LEU A 10 -1.01 3.37 15.18
C LEU A 10 -0.58 4.27 16.33
N TYR A 11 -0.38 3.66 17.49
CA TYR A 11 0.01 4.32 18.73
C TYR A 11 1.48 4.05 19.06
N ALA A 12 2.26 5.10 19.26
CA ALA A 12 3.66 5.04 19.65
C ALA A 12 3.82 4.71 21.14
N ARG A 13 4.18 3.46 21.46
CA ARG A 13 4.40 3.02 22.84
C ARG A 13 5.84 3.14 23.29
N GLN A 14 6.77 2.87 22.39
CA GLN A 14 8.21 3.01 22.59
C GLN A 14 8.85 3.31 21.23
N LEU A 15 9.58 4.41 21.15
CA LEU A 15 10.27 4.83 19.93
C LEU A 15 11.78 4.56 20.05
N PRO A 16 12.45 4.28 18.93
CA PRO A 16 13.89 4.24 18.89
C PRO A 16 14.45 5.67 19.05
N THR A 17 15.72 5.78 19.42
CA THR A 17 16.40 7.09 19.50
C THR A 17 16.74 7.68 18.14
N GLU A 18 16.73 6.87 17.08
CA GLU A 18 16.94 7.27 15.69
C GLU A 18 16.14 6.35 14.73
N GLY A 19 15.74 6.91 13.59
CA GLY A 19 14.90 6.23 12.60
C GLY A 19 13.49 5.91 13.12
N GLY A 20 12.82 4.96 12.47
CA GLY A 20 11.48 4.51 12.88
C GLY A 20 10.31 5.37 12.37
N ASP A 21 10.60 6.33 11.51
CA ASP A 21 9.62 7.17 10.81
C ASP A 21 8.68 6.34 9.93
N THR A 22 7.53 6.93 9.62
CA THR A 22 6.58 6.35 8.65
C THR A 22 6.40 7.32 7.49
N HIS A 23 6.60 6.83 6.27
CA HIS A 23 6.30 7.57 5.06
C HIS A 23 4.88 7.23 4.62
N PHE A 24 4.11 8.24 4.24
CA PHE A 24 2.77 8.12 3.68
C PHE A 24 2.78 8.77 2.31
N ALA A 25 2.40 8.04 1.26
CA ALA A 25 2.25 8.60 -0.06
C ALA A 25 0.77 8.86 -0.36
N ASP A 26 0.46 10.09 -0.78
CA ASP A 26 -0.88 10.53 -1.17
C ASP A 26 -1.23 10.03 -2.57
N MET A 27 -2.16 9.08 -2.64
CA MET A 27 -2.58 8.46 -3.88
C MET A 27 -3.65 9.26 -4.63
N HIS A 28 -4.26 10.28 -4.00
CA HIS A 28 -5.03 11.31 -4.71
C HIS A 28 -4.09 12.22 -5.47
N GLN A 29 -3.02 12.68 -4.81
CA GLN A 29 -2.02 13.51 -5.46
C GLN A 29 -1.32 12.75 -6.59
N ALA A 30 -0.94 11.49 -6.34
CA ALA A 30 -0.34 10.63 -7.36
C ALA A 30 -1.25 10.42 -8.58
N TRP A 31 -2.57 10.35 -8.40
CA TRP A 31 -3.52 10.34 -9.52
C TRP A 31 -3.55 11.71 -10.23
N ALA A 32 -3.72 12.80 -9.47
CA ALA A 32 -3.86 14.15 -10.01
C ALA A 32 -2.63 14.63 -10.81
N THR A 33 -1.44 14.14 -10.47
CA THR A 33 -0.19 14.47 -11.16
C THR A 33 0.27 13.41 -12.15
N LEU A 34 -0.50 12.34 -12.36
CA LEU A 34 -0.12 11.23 -13.22
C LEU A 34 0.00 11.72 -14.68
N PRO A 35 1.08 11.39 -15.41
CA PRO A 35 1.18 11.72 -16.83
C PRO A 35 -0.01 11.19 -17.63
N GLU A 36 -0.51 11.99 -18.57
CA GLU A 36 -1.72 11.68 -19.36
C GLU A 36 -1.67 10.31 -20.03
N HIS A 37 -0.53 9.94 -20.62
CA HIS A 37 -0.37 8.62 -21.25
C HIS A 37 -0.56 7.45 -20.28
N LEU A 38 -0.16 7.60 -19.01
CA LEU A 38 -0.40 6.59 -17.97
C LEU A 38 -1.85 6.60 -17.50
N GLN A 39 -2.49 7.77 -17.39
CA GLN A 39 -3.92 7.83 -17.08
C GLN A 39 -4.74 7.07 -18.14
N THR A 40 -4.51 7.35 -19.43
CA THR A 40 -5.16 6.63 -20.54
C THR A 40 -4.85 5.14 -20.52
N ALA A 41 -3.62 4.76 -20.16
CA ALA A 41 -3.22 3.35 -20.10
C ALA A 41 -3.89 2.57 -18.96
N ILE A 42 -4.51 3.20 -17.96
CA ILE A 42 -5.07 2.51 -16.79
C ILE A 42 -6.55 2.79 -16.55
N GLU A 43 -7.14 3.73 -17.28
CA GLU A 43 -8.55 4.07 -17.15
C GLU A 43 -9.44 2.85 -17.41
N GLY A 44 -10.38 2.59 -16.49
CA GLY A 44 -11.27 1.43 -16.54
C GLY A 44 -10.59 0.07 -16.31
N LYS A 45 -9.27 0.02 -16.07
CA LYS A 45 -8.55 -1.24 -15.83
C LYS A 45 -8.68 -1.71 -14.39
N PHE A 46 -8.50 -3.01 -14.21
CA PHE A 46 -8.49 -3.68 -12.92
C PHE A 46 -7.13 -4.32 -12.68
N ALA A 47 -6.75 -4.48 -11.41
CA ALA A 47 -5.52 -5.15 -11.03
C ALA A 47 -5.80 -6.27 -10.03
N GLU A 48 -5.03 -7.35 -10.16
CA GLU A 48 -4.98 -8.42 -9.19
C GLU A 48 -4.09 -8.01 -8.01
N HIS A 49 -4.56 -8.29 -6.80
CA HIS A 49 -3.84 -8.09 -5.56
C HIS A 49 -3.66 -9.42 -4.83
N THR A 50 -2.40 -9.79 -4.60
CA THR A 50 -2.00 -10.94 -3.80
C THR A 50 -0.77 -10.62 -2.98
N TYR A 51 -0.74 -11.11 -1.75
CA TYR A 51 0.43 -10.94 -0.88
C TYR A 51 1.54 -11.96 -1.19
N ILE A 52 1.29 -12.95 -2.04
CA ILE A 52 2.25 -14.01 -2.37
C ILE A 52 3.43 -13.48 -3.18
N LYS A 53 3.19 -12.62 -4.19
CA LYS A 53 4.22 -12.18 -5.16
C LYS A 53 5.47 -11.63 -4.46
N LYS A 54 5.29 -10.91 -3.34
CA LYS A 54 6.37 -10.33 -2.53
C LYS A 54 6.60 -11.03 -1.19
N TYR A 55 5.89 -12.11 -0.88
CA TYR A 55 5.96 -12.72 0.46
C TYR A 55 7.35 -13.24 0.79
N ALA A 56 7.94 -14.04 -0.10
CA ALA A 56 9.25 -14.65 0.10
C ALA A 56 10.36 -13.58 0.22
N GLU A 57 10.32 -12.55 -0.62
CA GLU A 57 11.25 -11.42 -0.56
C GLU A 57 11.15 -10.69 0.78
N LEU A 58 9.94 -10.34 1.21
CA LEU A 58 9.72 -9.64 2.47
C LEU A 58 10.02 -10.51 3.70
N GLN A 59 9.84 -11.82 3.59
CA GLN A 59 10.18 -12.78 4.63
C GLN A 59 11.70 -12.91 4.80
N ALA A 60 12.45 -12.98 3.70
CA ALA A 60 13.91 -13.01 3.75
C ALA A 60 14.50 -11.78 4.48
N ARG A 61 13.76 -10.66 4.50
CA ARG A 61 14.13 -9.42 5.18
C ARG A 61 13.58 -9.29 6.61
N SER A 62 12.76 -10.23 7.09
CA SER A 62 12.10 -10.14 8.39
C SER A 62 12.12 -11.47 9.15
N PRO A 63 12.96 -11.62 10.19
CA PRO A 63 13.05 -12.87 10.96
C PRO A 63 11.76 -13.17 11.75
N TRP A 64 10.88 -12.16 11.92
CA TRP A 64 9.61 -12.27 12.62
C TRP A 64 8.44 -12.68 11.71
N ARG A 65 8.63 -12.72 10.39
CA ARG A 65 7.60 -13.14 9.45
C ARG A 65 7.64 -14.67 9.30
N PRO A 66 6.57 -15.41 9.67
CA PRO A 66 6.60 -16.87 9.62
C PRO A 66 6.69 -17.40 8.18
N ASN A 67 7.20 -18.61 8.01
CA ASN A 67 7.02 -19.36 6.76
C ASN A 67 5.54 -19.65 6.55
N LEU A 68 5.03 -19.44 5.34
CA LEU A 68 3.72 -19.97 4.96
C LEU A 68 3.86 -21.45 4.64
N THR A 69 2.93 -22.26 5.13
CA THR A 69 2.79 -23.65 4.69
C THR A 69 2.24 -23.69 3.27
N GLN A 70 2.44 -24.80 2.55
CA GLN A 70 1.85 -24.98 1.22
C GLN A 70 0.33 -24.81 1.25
N ALA A 71 -0.33 -25.36 2.27
CA ALA A 71 -1.78 -25.19 2.46
C ALA A 71 -2.19 -23.72 2.65
N GLN A 72 -1.38 -22.90 3.32
CA GLN A 72 -1.64 -21.47 3.44
C GLN A 72 -1.46 -20.75 2.11
N LEU A 73 -0.43 -21.09 1.33
CA LEU A 73 -0.21 -20.56 -0.02
C LEU A 73 -1.39 -20.88 -0.94
N ASP A 74 -1.83 -22.15 -0.96
CA ASP A 74 -2.94 -22.61 -1.80
C ASP A 74 -4.28 -21.97 -1.40
N SER A 75 -4.41 -21.54 -0.13
CA SER A 75 -5.60 -20.86 0.37
C SER A 75 -5.70 -19.38 -0.04
N VAL A 76 -4.59 -18.78 -0.51
CA VAL A 76 -4.58 -17.37 -0.88
C VAL A 76 -5.34 -17.18 -2.17
N LYS A 77 -6.49 -16.52 -2.08
CA LYS A 77 -7.24 -16.07 -3.24
C LYS A 77 -6.80 -14.65 -3.59
N PRO A 78 -6.22 -14.43 -4.78
CA PRO A 78 -6.02 -13.08 -5.29
C PRO A 78 -7.38 -12.38 -5.36
N VAL A 79 -7.37 -11.07 -5.16
CA VAL A 79 -8.58 -10.24 -5.30
C VAL A 79 -8.36 -9.22 -6.40
N VAL A 80 -9.40 -8.92 -7.16
CA VAL A 80 -9.33 -7.96 -8.27
C VAL A 80 -10.04 -6.68 -7.87
N HIS A 81 -9.34 -5.56 -7.99
CA HIS A 81 -9.85 -4.21 -7.71
C HIS A 81 -9.58 -3.27 -8.88
N PRO A 82 -10.36 -2.18 -9.04
CA PRO A 82 -10.04 -1.15 -10.02
C PRO A 82 -8.64 -0.55 -9.77
N VAL A 83 -7.91 -0.22 -10.83
CA VAL A 83 -6.60 0.47 -10.72
C VAL A 83 -6.80 1.91 -10.24
N VAL A 84 -7.91 2.52 -10.62
CA VAL A 84 -8.35 3.84 -10.16
C VAL A 84 -9.70 3.69 -9.47
N THR A 85 -9.78 4.15 -8.22
CA THR A 85 -11.01 4.06 -7.42
C THR A 85 -11.53 5.44 -7.05
N VAL A 86 -12.84 5.59 -6.85
CA VAL A 86 -13.43 6.81 -6.27
C VAL A 86 -13.55 6.64 -4.77
N HIS A 87 -13.01 7.60 -4.03
CA HIS A 87 -13.11 7.63 -2.58
C HIS A 87 -14.55 7.94 -2.15
N PRO A 88 -15.20 7.07 -1.34
CA PRO A 88 -16.65 7.12 -1.14
C PRO A 88 -17.15 8.34 -0.37
N GLU A 89 -16.29 9.01 0.40
CA GLU A 89 -16.66 10.17 1.23
C GLU A 89 -16.25 11.51 0.62
N THR A 90 -15.21 11.51 -0.23
CA THR A 90 -14.65 12.76 -0.81
C THR A 90 -14.98 12.91 -2.28
N GLY A 91 -15.36 11.82 -2.97
CA GLY A 91 -15.58 11.79 -4.41
C GLY A 91 -14.30 11.92 -5.25
N LEU A 92 -13.12 11.94 -4.61
CA LEU A 92 -11.85 12.09 -5.30
C LEU A 92 -11.36 10.74 -5.85
N ASN A 93 -10.80 10.76 -7.05
CA ASN A 93 -10.13 9.61 -7.64
C ASN A 93 -8.80 9.34 -6.92
N THR A 94 -8.45 8.06 -6.75
CA THR A 94 -7.20 7.62 -6.15
C THR A 94 -6.60 6.46 -6.92
N LEU A 95 -5.28 6.45 -7.07
CA LEU A 95 -4.57 5.27 -7.54
C LEU A 95 -4.65 4.17 -6.46
N PHE A 96 -5.13 2.99 -6.84
CA PHE A 96 -5.33 1.86 -5.93
C PHE A 96 -4.38 0.71 -6.25
N VAL A 97 -3.08 1.02 -6.29
CA VAL A 97 -2.00 0.07 -6.57
C VAL A 97 -0.85 0.24 -5.60
N ASN A 98 -0.13 -0.85 -5.30
CA ASN A 98 1.11 -0.78 -4.53
C ASN A 98 2.02 -1.97 -4.83
N GLU A 99 3.33 -1.76 -4.70
CA GLU A 99 4.37 -2.73 -5.05
C GLU A 99 4.28 -4.06 -4.26
N ASN A 100 3.76 -4.02 -3.03
CA ASN A 100 3.74 -5.18 -2.14
C ASN A 100 2.57 -6.14 -2.41
N PHE A 101 1.48 -5.66 -2.99
CA PHE A 101 0.26 -6.45 -3.18
C PHE A 101 -0.20 -6.52 -4.62
N THR A 102 -0.01 -5.49 -5.44
CA THR A 102 -0.49 -5.48 -6.82
C THR A 102 0.40 -6.39 -7.69
N SER A 103 -0.16 -7.48 -8.20
CA SER A 103 0.59 -8.50 -8.95
C SER A 103 0.59 -8.28 -10.45
N ARG A 104 -0.56 -7.93 -11.04
CA ARG A 104 -0.70 -7.62 -12.47
C ARG A 104 -1.96 -6.80 -12.74
N ILE A 105 -1.97 -6.05 -13.83
CA ILE A 105 -3.18 -5.51 -14.43
C ILE A 105 -3.85 -6.62 -15.23
N VAL A 106 -5.16 -6.79 -15.07
CA VAL A 106 -5.91 -7.85 -15.77
C VAL A 106 -6.19 -7.47 -17.22
N ASP A 107 -6.39 -8.48 -18.06
CA ASP A 107 -6.78 -8.33 -19.48
C ASP A 107 -5.77 -7.58 -20.36
N ILE A 108 -4.49 -7.53 -19.96
CA ILE A 108 -3.36 -7.08 -20.79
C ILE A 108 -2.19 -8.05 -20.69
N PRO A 109 -1.26 -8.05 -21.67
CA PRO A 109 0.00 -8.82 -21.59
C PRO A 109 0.78 -8.56 -20.29
N GLU A 110 1.49 -9.59 -19.81
CA GLU A 110 2.22 -9.52 -18.54
C GLU A 110 3.37 -8.50 -18.57
N ASP A 111 4.09 -8.42 -19.67
CA ASP A 111 5.17 -7.45 -19.90
C ASP A 111 4.64 -6.02 -19.94
N GLU A 112 3.51 -5.79 -20.59
CA GLU A 112 2.81 -4.50 -20.59
C GLU A 112 2.34 -4.12 -19.17
N SER A 113 1.75 -5.08 -18.45
CA SER A 113 1.33 -4.89 -17.05
C SER A 113 2.50 -4.52 -16.14
N ASP A 114 3.61 -5.26 -16.23
CA ASP A 114 4.77 -5.03 -15.39
C ASP A 114 5.41 -3.66 -15.67
N ASP A 115 5.49 -3.23 -16.94
CA ASP A 115 6.01 -1.90 -17.31
C ASP A 115 5.11 -0.78 -16.75
N ILE A 116 3.80 -0.86 -16.97
CA ILE A 116 2.85 0.12 -16.45
C ILE A 116 2.92 0.17 -14.92
N LEU A 117 2.86 -0.97 -14.23
CA LEU A 117 2.90 -1.03 -12.77
C LEU A 117 4.21 -0.46 -12.21
N ALA A 118 5.36 -0.73 -12.85
CA ALA A 118 6.64 -0.15 -12.45
C ALA A 118 6.61 1.39 -12.50
N GLN A 119 6.04 1.95 -13.57
CA GLN A 119 5.88 3.39 -13.71
C GLN A 119 4.91 3.99 -12.67
N LEU A 120 3.78 3.31 -12.41
CA LEU A 120 2.83 3.74 -11.37
C LEU A 120 3.45 3.71 -9.97
N PHE A 121 4.20 2.67 -9.63
CA PHE A 121 4.87 2.56 -8.33
C PHE A 121 5.91 3.67 -8.15
N ALA A 122 6.75 3.90 -9.17
CA ALA A 122 7.74 4.96 -9.16
C ALA A 122 7.09 6.36 -9.04
N HIS A 123 5.96 6.59 -9.73
CA HIS A 123 5.21 7.84 -9.63
C HIS A 123 4.58 8.05 -8.25
N SER A 124 4.03 6.99 -7.67
CA SER A 124 3.29 7.05 -6.39
C SER A 124 4.18 7.53 -5.24
N VAL A 125 5.48 7.19 -5.25
CA VAL A 125 6.42 7.48 -4.15
C VAL A 125 7.34 8.66 -4.42
N LYS A 126 7.04 9.49 -5.44
CA LYS A 126 7.77 10.74 -5.65
C LYS A 126 7.69 11.64 -4.42
N THR A 127 8.74 12.40 -4.16
CA THR A 127 8.88 13.21 -2.93
C THR A 127 7.72 14.19 -2.73
N GLU A 128 7.18 14.76 -3.81
CA GLU A 128 6.03 15.65 -3.76
C GLU A 128 4.73 14.99 -3.27
N ASN A 129 4.62 13.66 -3.36
CA ASN A 129 3.47 12.88 -2.90
C ASN A 129 3.66 12.34 -1.48
N VAL A 130 4.86 12.47 -0.90
CA VAL A 130 5.23 11.78 0.35
C VAL A 130 5.27 12.73 1.53
N TYR A 131 4.42 12.44 2.52
CA TYR A 131 4.55 12.98 3.87
C TYR A 131 5.37 12.02 4.74
N VAL A 132 6.38 12.55 5.45
CA VAL A 132 7.16 11.80 6.43
C VAL A 132 6.68 12.16 7.83
N HIS A 133 6.10 11.19 8.53
CA HIS A 133 5.72 11.36 9.92
C HIS A 133 6.87 10.98 10.85
N GLN A 134 7.43 12.00 11.50
CA GLN A 134 8.40 11.87 12.57
C GLN A 134 7.68 11.65 13.89
N TRP A 135 7.77 10.44 14.41
CA TRP A 135 7.00 10.04 15.60
C TRP A 135 7.49 10.76 16.87
N GLN A 136 6.53 11.14 17.71
CA GLN A 136 6.75 11.53 19.09
C GLN A 136 6.13 10.50 20.05
N ASN A 137 6.65 10.45 21.27
CA ASN A 137 6.14 9.51 22.28
C ASN A 137 4.66 9.80 22.58
N ASN A 138 3.85 8.73 22.54
CA ASN A 138 2.40 8.76 22.73
C ASN A 138 1.61 9.38 21.57
N ASP A 139 2.23 9.62 20.41
CA ASP A 139 1.46 9.93 19.20
C ASP A 139 0.50 8.79 18.87
N LEU A 140 -0.73 9.17 18.51
CA LEU A 140 -1.71 8.30 17.88
C LEU A 140 -2.00 8.87 16.50
N VAL A 141 -1.51 8.20 15.46
CA VAL A 141 -1.79 8.57 14.07
C VAL A 141 -2.90 7.69 13.55
N PHE A 142 -3.93 8.32 12.98
CA PHE A 142 -4.95 7.68 12.16
C PHE A 142 -4.75 8.11 10.72
N TRP A 143 -4.77 7.17 9.79
CA TRP A 143 -4.67 7.46 8.37
C TRP A 143 -5.67 6.64 7.56
N ASP A 144 -6.02 7.19 6.40
CA ASP A 144 -6.96 6.58 5.47
C ASP A 144 -6.24 5.54 4.59
N ASN A 145 -6.62 4.28 4.69
CA ASN A 145 -6.04 3.18 3.91
C ASN A 145 -6.59 3.13 2.47
N ARG A 146 -7.62 3.93 2.15
CA ARG A 146 -8.23 4.00 0.82
C ARG A 146 -7.47 4.94 -0.09
N SER A 147 -6.80 5.95 0.46
CA SER A 147 -6.09 7.00 -0.30
C SER A 147 -4.59 7.10 0.00
N LEU A 148 -4.07 6.31 0.95
CA LEU A 148 -2.64 6.31 1.29
C LEU A 148 -2.01 4.93 1.16
N ILE A 149 -0.81 4.90 0.61
CA ILE A 149 0.16 3.80 0.85
C ILE A 149 1.19 4.26 1.87
N HIS A 150 1.82 3.33 2.57
CA HIS A 150 2.79 3.67 3.60
C HIS A 150 3.98 2.72 3.65
N LEU A 151 5.10 3.24 4.14
CA LEU A 151 6.35 2.52 4.35
C LEU A 151 6.88 2.84 5.75
N ALA A 152 7.26 1.80 6.50
CA ALA A 152 8.05 1.98 7.70
C ALA A 152 9.52 2.16 7.28
N ALA A 153 10.14 3.30 7.62
CA ALA A 153 11.50 3.66 7.18
C ALA A 153 12.64 2.85 7.84
N GLY A 154 12.30 1.71 8.45
CA GLY A 154 13.23 0.87 9.21
C GLY A 154 13.60 1.45 10.57
N THR A 155 14.19 0.61 11.41
CA THR A 155 14.73 0.98 12.72
C THR A 155 15.99 0.16 12.94
N PRO A 156 17.08 0.73 13.47
CA PRO A 156 18.27 -0.06 13.79
C PRO A 156 17.91 -1.24 14.71
N ASP A 157 18.40 -2.45 14.37
CA ASP A 157 17.99 -3.70 15.04
C ASP A 157 18.24 -3.72 16.56
N HIS A 158 19.21 -2.92 17.03
CA HIS A 158 19.57 -2.82 18.44
C HIS A 158 18.71 -1.81 19.22
N LEU A 159 17.86 -1.02 18.54
CA LEU A 159 17.01 -0.01 19.17
C LEU A 159 15.57 -0.52 19.31
N PRO A 160 14.93 -0.35 20.48
CA PRO A 160 13.59 -0.84 20.69
C PRO A 160 12.56 0.04 19.99
N ARG A 161 11.62 -0.58 19.27
CA ARG A 161 10.44 0.08 18.72
C ARG A 161 9.20 -0.77 18.99
N LYS A 162 8.22 -0.18 19.68
CA LYS A 162 6.93 -0.81 19.98
C LYS A 162 5.78 0.11 19.64
N MET A 163 4.93 -0.36 18.74
CA MET A 163 3.73 0.33 18.29
C MET A 163 2.52 -0.58 18.54
N HIS A 164 1.36 0.00 18.87
CA HIS A 164 0.10 -0.74 18.89
C HIS A 164 -0.76 -0.31 17.71
N ARG A 165 -1.27 -1.28 16.94
CA ARG A 165 -2.09 -1.00 15.77
C ARG A 165 -3.49 -1.58 15.93
N THR A 166 -4.49 -0.81 15.51
CA THR A 166 -5.82 -1.33 15.17
C THR A 166 -6.24 -0.82 13.79
N THR A 167 -7.27 -1.42 13.22
CA THR A 167 -7.79 -1.07 11.89
C THR A 167 -9.30 -0.94 11.95
N VAL A 168 -9.83 -0.01 11.17
CA VAL A 168 -11.27 0.18 10.97
C VAL A 168 -11.68 -0.59 9.73
N GLU A 169 -12.79 -1.33 9.81
CA GLU A 169 -13.38 -2.02 8.66
C GLU A 169 -13.76 -1.01 7.57
N GLY A 170 -13.57 -1.40 6.31
CA GLY A 170 -13.89 -0.54 5.17
C GLY A 170 -15.03 -1.05 4.33
N THR A 171 -15.06 -0.59 3.08
CA THR A 171 -16.03 -0.98 2.07
C THR A 171 -15.31 -1.51 0.84
N LYS A 172 -16.05 -2.18 -0.05
CA LYS A 172 -15.48 -2.64 -1.33
C LYS A 172 -15.10 -1.42 -2.18
N PRO A 173 -13.88 -1.36 -2.75
CA PRO A 173 -13.49 -0.28 -3.64
C PRO A 173 -14.39 -0.21 -4.88
N ALA A 174 -14.79 1.00 -5.26
CA ALA A 174 -15.60 1.27 -6.45
C ALA A 174 -14.71 1.88 -7.55
N ALA A 175 -14.94 1.48 -8.80
CA ALA A 175 -14.24 2.07 -9.94
C ALA A 175 -14.60 3.56 -10.07
N ALA A 176 -13.64 4.34 -10.58
CA ALA A 176 -13.86 5.73 -10.94
C ALA A 176 -14.68 5.90 -12.23
#